data_AF-A0A7C3GYG6-F1
#
_entry.id   AF-A0A7C3GYG6-F1
#
_cell.length_a   1.000
_cell.length_b   1.000
_cell.length_c   1.000
_cell.angle_alpha   90.00
_cell.angle_beta   90.00
_cell.angle_gamma   90.00
#
_symmetry.space_group_name_H-M   'P 1'
#
loop_
_entity.id
_entity.type
_entity.pdbx_description
1 polymer ?
#
loop_
_entity_poly.entity_id
_entity_poly.type
_entity_poly.pdbx_seq_one_letter_code
_entity_poly.pdbx_strand_id
1 'polypeptide(L)'
;MSSIFVICLFGVAFVLALVAATILLFGREKPKEFVVINQITLEELSGLWEKEKRATIDIKQLVPLWRNKKKITPAEELLKLQNKRAAEFMEKISEWPLFNKFPEQKAVCGQILKLLDREGGCSSVVNIQNDVEGSWDENTFQLLGRTTLLDHSLNVAEQVVQLFSDANDWHVIPDTLVAALGHDLGKLESVRGYLYSTGEHAVAAGRPLAAIAGFNELRRKDEILQAIKLHHKRPQGLLGKTLKQADQKARQMELEEAALTIDTKEDVNPIDESQAPDRKQQRGTGAAIRQAQQDIYDQSGGADREKRKTEKPELVDISGWFDSVGFLDELKPYINKMFDRRFLAFSMADGHVYFQVKVLEDVARKMAERAGNMKIATMGQRDESMRSVLLTIVNHLRADHDVIARGLIKDNFFGGYFNVIRKIGKPMKGYYTPFHAEAFGSIAEMEQSKSKMLRDIVKVSPYMDDADS
;
A
#
# COMPACT_ATOMS: atom_id res chain seq x y z
N MET A 1 7.31 -35.00 -52.15
CA MET A 1 7.33 -34.68 -50.71
C MET A 1 8.71 -34.27 -50.16
N SER A 2 9.75 -34.15 -51.00
CA SER A 2 11.13 -33.94 -50.50
C SER A 2 11.58 -32.48 -50.44
N SER A 3 11.02 -31.59 -51.27
CA SER A 3 11.51 -30.19 -51.35
C SER A 3 10.91 -29.25 -50.29
N ILE A 4 9.68 -29.49 -49.84
CA ILE A 4 9.00 -28.65 -48.82
C ILE A 4 9.62 -28.88 -47.43
N PHE A 5 10.00 -30.13 -47.14
CA PHE A 5 10.61 -30.48 -45.86
C PHE A 5 12.00 -29.86 -45.70
N VAL A 6 12.78 -29.80 -46.79
CA VAL A 6 14.10 -29.16 -46.80
C VAL A 6 13.99 -27.64 -46.60
N ILE A 7 13.02 -26.98 -47.24
CA ILE A 7 12.80 -25.53 -47.08
C ILE A 7 12.37 -25.20 -45.64
N CYS A 8 11.51 -26.01 -45.01
CA CYS A 8 11.12 -25.83 -43.61
C CYS A 8 12.30 -26.01 -42.64
N LEU A 9 13.17 -26.99 -42.88
CA LEU A 9 14.35 -27.22 -42.04
C LEU A 9 15.37 -26.07 -42.13
N PHE A 10 15.61 -25.54 -43.32
CA PHE A 10 16.47 -24.37 -43.50
C PHE A 10 15.87 -23.10 -42.88
N GLY A 11 14.54 -22.92 -42.97
CA GLY A 11 13.85 -21.80 -42.33
C GLY A 11 13.98 -21.82 -40.80
N VAL A 12 13.79 -22.99 -40.18
CA VAL A 12 13.93 -23.14 -38.72
C VAL A 12 15.38 -22.95 -38.27
N ALA A 13 16.35 -23.48 -39.01
CA ALA A 13 17.76 -23.28 -38.73
C ALA A 13 18.18 -21.79 -38.83
N PHE A 14 17.63 -21.06 -39.80
CA PHE A 14 17.89 -19.63 -39.96
C PHE A 14 17.30 -18.80 -38.82
N VAL A 15 16.08 -19.12 -38.36
CA VAL A 15 15.45 -18.47 -37.21
C VAL A 15 16.25 -18.74 -35.93
N LEU A 16 16.69 -19.98 -35.70
CA LEU A 16 17.52 -20.33 -34.55
C LEU A 16 18.88 -19.62 -34.57
N ALA A 17 19.50 -19.47 -35.75
CA ALA A 17 20.73 -18.71 -35.90
C ALA A 17 20.54 -17.22 -35.63
N LEU A 18 19.41 -16.63 -36.05
CA LEU A 18 19.05 -15.25 -35.74
C LEU A 18 18.83 -15.03 -34.24
N VAL A 19 18.16 -15.97 -33.57
CA VAL A 19 17.94 -15.93 -32.11
C VAL A 19 19.26 -16.11 -31.35
N ALA A 20 20.15 -16.98 -31.81
CA ALA A 20 21.48 -17.14 -31.22
C ALA A 20 22.35 -15.88 -31.43
N ALA A 21 22.26 -15.25 -32.61
CA ALA A 21 22.98 -14.02 -32.92
C ALA A 21 22.46 -12.83 -32.10
N THR A 22 21.15 -12.71 -31.87
CA THR A 22 20.60 -11.67 -30.98
C THR A 22 20.94 -11.92 -29.52
N ILE A 23 20.96 -13.18 -29.05
CA ILE A 23 21.44 -13.52 -27.70
C ILE A 23 22.94 -13.24 -27.55
N LEU A 24 23.75 -13.38 -28.60
CA LEU A 24 25.18 -13.03 -28.57
C LEU A 24 25.44 -11.51 -28.69
N LEU A 25 24.60 -10.79 -29.43
CA LEU A 25 24.71 -9.33 -29.60
C LEU A 25 24.13 -8.55 -28.41
N PHE A 26 23.13 -9.09 -27.72
CA PHE A 26 22.47 -8.45 -26.56
C PHE A 26 22.74 -9.17 -25.23
N GLY A 27 23.47 -10.29 -25.24
CA GLY A 27 23.85 -11.03 -24.04
C GLY A 27 25.19 -10.58 -23.49
N ARG A 28 25.15 -9.99 -22.30
CA ARG A 28 26.27 -9.59 -21.42
C ARG A 28 26.85 -8.20 -21.64
N GLU A 29 26.05 -7.18 -21.36
CA GLU A 29 26.57 -6.19 -20.40
C GLU A 29 26.53 -6.86 -19.02
N LYS A 30 27.70 -7.34 -18.56
CA LYS A 30 27.85 -7.69 -17.15
C LYS A 30 27.53 -6.42 -16.33
N PRO A 31 26.77 -6.50 -15.22
CA PRO A 31 26.73 -5.38 -14.29
C PRO A 31 28.18 -5.04 -13.95
N LYS A 32 28.57 -3.76 -14.09
CA LYS A 32 29.86 -3.28 -13.63
C LYS A 32 29.93 -3.62 -12.14
N GLU A 33 30.65 -4.69 -11.79
CA GLU A 33 31.13 -4.89 -10.44
C GLU A 33 31.95 -3.65 -10.09
N PHE A 34 31.38 -2.77 -9.27
CA PHE A 34 32.14 -1.73 -8.61
C PHE A 34 33.07 -2.45 -7.64
N VAL A 35 34.26 -2.81 -8.13
CA VAL A 35 35.37 -3.18 -7.27
C VAL A 35 35.68 -1.95 -6.44
N VAL A 36 35.36 -2.00 -5.15
CA VAL A 36 35.78 -0.99 -4.18
C VAL A 36 37.30 -1.06 -4.10
N ILE A 37 37.98 -0.26 -4.91
CA ILE A 37 39.43 -0.12 -4.83
C ILE A 37 39.72 0.78 -3.63
N ASN A 38 40.13 0.16 -2.53
CA ASN A 38 40.65 0.91 -1.38
C ASN A 38 41.95 1.60 -1.79
N GLN A 39 41.90 2.92 -2.01
CA GLN A 39 43.08 3.72 -2.31
C GLN A 39 43.75 4.20 -1.01
N ILE A 40 45.08 4.03 -0.94
CA ILE A 40 45.94 4.61 0.10
C ILE A 40 46.86 5.59 -0.61
N THR A 41 47.03 6.80 -0.07
CA THR A 41 47.94 7.78 -0.67
C THR A 41 49.39 7.41 -0.36
N LEU A 42 50.31 7.79 -1.25
CA LEU A 42 51.74 7.56 -1.03
C LEU A 42 52.26 8.29 0.22
N GLU A 43 51.63 9.41 0.59
CA GLU A 43 51.96 10.20 1.79
C GLU A 43 51.60 9.46 3.09
N GLU A 44 50.43 8.81 3.14
CA GLU A 44 50.03 7.99 4.29
C GLU A 44 50.88 6.71 4.41
N LEU A 45 51.27 6.13 3.27
CA LEU A 45 52.21 5.02 3.24
C LEU A 45 53.61 5.45 3.69
N SER A 46 54.09 6.63 3.28
CA SER A 46 55.45 7.08 3.61
C SER A 46 55.69 7.26 5.12
N GLY A 47 54.65 7.57 5.90
CA GLY A 47 54.77 7.67 7.37
C GLY A 47 55.17 6.36 8.05
N LEU A 48 54.96 5.21 7.42
CA LEU A 48 55.42 3.90 7.92
C LEU A 48 56.90 3.61 7.56
N TRP A 49 57.47 4.33 6.57
CA TRP A 49 58.73 3.98 5.90
C TRP A 49 59.84 4.99 6.27
N GLU A 50 59.46 6.16 6.80
CA GLU A 50 60.39 7.19 7.24
C GLU A 50 61.25 6.80 8.45
N LYS A 51 60.95 5.68 9.12
CA LYS A 51 61.76 5.24 10.27
C LYS A 51 62.96 4.37 9.90
N GLU A 52 62.91 3.55 8.85
CA GLU A 52 64.08 2.75 8.42
C GLU A 52 64.07 2.51 6.90
N LYS A 53 65.20 2.83 6.25
CA LYS A 53 65.37 2.83 4.78
C LYS A 53 65.18 1.47 4.07
N ARG A 54 64.88 0.39 4.81
CA ARG A 54 64.39 -0.90 4.29
C ARG A 54 63.50 -1.58 5.34
N ALA A 55 62.23 -1.20 5.41
CA ALA A 55 61.26 -1.84 6.29
C ALA A 55 60.51 -2.95 5.55
N THR A 56 60.54 -4.17 6.09
CA THR A 56 59.59 -5.24 5.70
C THR A 56 58.33 -5.01 6.51
N ILE A 57 57.25 -4.57 5.86
CA ILE A 57 55.98 -4.26 6.55
C ILE A 57 55.15 -5.54 6.64
N ASP A 58 54.90 -6.01 7.85
CA ASP A 58 53.98 -7.11 8.10
C ASP A 58 52.55 -6.66 7.80
N ILE A 59 51.79 -7.47 7.04
CA ILE A 59 50.38 -7.21 6.70
C ILE A 59 49.55 -6.82 7.93
N LYS A 60 49.86 -7.37 9.12
CA LYS A 60 49.18 -7.04 10.38
C LYS A 60 49.33 -5.57 10.78
N GLN A 61 50.38 -4.88 10.35
CA GLN A 61 50.60 -3.45 10.61
C GLN A 61 49.81 -2.55 9.65
N LEU A 62 49.38 -3.09 8.50
CA LEU A 62 48.50 -2.43 7.56
C LEU A 62 47.02 -2.59 7.95
N VAL A 63 46.68 -3.64 8.70
CA VAL A 63 45.30 -3.94 9.15
C VAL A 63 44.63 -2.78 9.90
N PRO A 64 45.29 -2.05 10.83
CA PRO A 64 44.68 -0.90 11.49
C PRO A 64 44.47 0.29 10.54
N LEU A 65 45.38 0.55 9.60
CA LEU A 65 45.22 1.60 8.59
C LEU A 65 44.06 1.30 7.64
N TRP A 66 43.83 0.02 7.36
CA TRP A 66 42.74 -0.44 6.51
C TRP A 66 41.39 -0.52 7.24
N ARG A 67 41.40 -0.81 8.56
CA ARG A 67 40.18 -0.92 9.40
C ARG A 67 39.76 0.40 10.05
N ASN A 68 40.69 1.31 10.34
CA ASN A 68 40.42 2.57 11.05
C ASN A 68 40.44 3.80 10.14
N LYS A 69 40.60 3.64 8.83
CA LYS A 69 40.16 4.69 7.93
C LYS A 69 38.64 4.79 8.08
N LYS A 70 38.20 5.91 8.67
CA LYS A 70 36.92 6.55 8.36
C LYS A 70 36.63 6.18 6.92
N LYS A 71 35.55 5.43 6.67
CA LYS A 71 34.92 5.51 5.35
C LYS A 71 34.73 7.01 5.17
N ILE A 72 35.60 7.64 4.41
CA ILE A 72 35.27 8.89 3.75
C ILE A 72 34.27 8.41 2.70
N THR A 73 33.07 8.12 3.17
CA THR A 73 31.91 8.12 2.33
C THR A 73 31.92 9.52 1.73
N PRO A 74 31.68 9.70 0.44
CA PRO A 74 31.40 11.01 -0.14
C PRO A 74 30.22 11.76 0.53
N ALA A 75 29.68 11.26 1.65
CA ALA A 75 28.60 11.81 2.44
C ALA A 75 28.91 13.21 3.03
N GLU A 76 30.16 13.65 3.03
CA GLU A 76 30.53 15.03 3.42
C GLU A 76 30.76 15.97 2.22
N GLU A 77 30.76 15.48 0.97
CA GLU A 77 30.47 16.35 -0.17
C GLU A 77 28.98 16.69 -0.09
N LEU A 78 28.70 17.76 0.67
CA LEU A 78 27.44 18.47 0.82
C LEU A 78 26.35 17.86 -0.07
N LEU A 79 25.42 17.14 0.55
CA LEU A 79 24.09 16.93 -0.01
C LEU A 79 23.50 18.32 -0.30
N LYS A 80 23.86 18.91 -1.44
CA LYS A 80 23.31 20.16 -1.94
C LYS A 80 21.91 19.82 -2.43
N LEU A 81 20.99 19.80 -1.47
CA LEU A 81 19.57 19.72 -1.72
C LEU A 81 19.14 21.08 -2.28
N GLN A 82 18.45 21.06 -3.42
CA GLN A 82 17.97 22.27 -4.09
C GLN A 82 16.71 22.78 -3.40
N ASN A 83 15.86 21.89 -2.93
CA ASN A 83 14.68 22.20 -2.17
C ASN A 83 15.06 22.64 -0.75
N LYS A 84 14.66 23.87 -0.41
CA LYS A 84 14.93 24.50 0.89
C LYS A 84 14.39 23.68 2.06
N ARG A 85 13.18 23.12 1.95
CA ARG A 85 12.54 22.34 3.00
C ARG A 85 13.27 21.01 3.25
N ALA A 86 13.69 20.34 2.17
CA ALA A 86 14.50 19.13 2.27
C ALA A 86 15.86 19.41 2.93
N ALA A 87 16.50 20.53 2.57
CA ALA A 87 17.76 20.98 3.17
C ALA A 87 17.62 21.25 4.67
N GLU A 88 16.60 22.02 5.07
CA GLU A 88 16.29 22.32 6.48
C GLU A 88 15.99 21.04 7.27
N PHE A 89 15.26 20.09 6.70
CA PHE A 89 14.98 18.82 7.35
C PHE A 89 16.25 17.98 7.55
N MET A 90 17.15 17.95 6.57
CA MET A 90 18.45 17.26 6.69
C MET A 90 19.38 17.92 7.71
N GLU A 91 19.32 19.24 7.85
CA GLU A 91 20.02 19.99 8.90
C GLU A 91 19.50 19.57 10.28
N LYS A 92 18.17 19.53 10.48
CA LYS A 92 17.56 19.03 11.73
C LYS A 92 18.01 17.61 12.08
N ILE A 93 17.97 16.67 11.11
CA ILE A 93 18.49 15.31 11.31
C ILE A 93 19.96 15.33 11.75
N SER A 94 20.74 16.26 11.21
CA SER A 94 22.17 16.34 11.49
C SER A 94 22.47 16.87 12.89
N GLU A 95 21.62 17.74 13.42
CA GLU A 95 21.72 18.31 14.77
C GLU A 95 21.16 17.38 15.86
N TRP A 96 20.21 16.51 15.52
CA TRP A 96 19.58 15.61 16.50
C TRP A 96 20.59 14.65 17.15
N PRO A 97 20.80 14.72 18.49
CA PRO A 97 21.79 13.90 19.19
C PRO A 97 21.58 12.40 19.04
N LEU A 98 20.34 11.98 18.82
CA LEU A 98 19.95 10.61 18.54
C LEU A 98 20.76 10.03 17.36
N PHE A 99 20.91 10.77 16.27
CA PHE A 99 21.55 10.29 15.05
C PHE A 99 23.07 10.12 15.18
N ASN A 100 23.71 10.65 16.24
CA ASN A 100 25.12 10.37 16.54
C ASN A 100 25.38 8.88 16.77
N LYS A 101 24.37 8.13 17.24
CA LYS A 101 24.45 6.67 17.44
C LYS A 101 24.03 5.87 16.20
N PHE A 102 23.48 6.52 15.17
CA PHE A 102 22.91 5.90 13.97
C PHE A 102 23.42 6.59 12.68
N PRO A 103 24.75 6.61 12.44
CA PRO A 103 25.33 7.30 11.28
C PRO A 103 24.93 6.69 9.93
N GLU A 104 24.63 5.38 9.90
CA GLU A 104 24.19 4.70 8.68
C GLU A 104 22.78 5.13 8.28
N GLN A 105 21.83 5.16 9.23
CA GLN A 105 20.48 5.69 9.00
C GLN A 105 20.51 7.15 8.57
N LYS A 106 21.36 7.98 9.23
CA LYS A 106 21.56 9.38 8.83
C LYS A 106 21.98 9.50 7.36
N ALA A 107 22.98 8.70 6.95
CA ALA A 107 23.47 8.71 5.57
C ALA A 107 22.39 8.25 4.58
N VAL A 108 21.64 7.20 4.90
CA VAL A 108 20.55 6.68 4.08
C VAL A 108 19.42 7.71 3.94
N CYS A 109 18.98 8.35 5.03
CA CYS A 109 18.00 9.44 4.97
C CYS A 109 18.46 10.56 4.02
N GLY A 110 19.73 10.95 4.09
CA GLY A 110 20.30 11.95 3.20
C GLY A 110 20.27 11.54 1.71
N GLN A 111 20.54 10.27 1.40
CA GLN A 111 20.45 9.77 0.02
C GLN A 111 19.00 9.67 -0.48
N ILE A 112 18.05 9.28 0.39
CA ILE A 112 16.61 9.28 0.06
C ILE A 112 16.15 10.71 -0.23
N LEU A 113 16.49 11.67 0.62
CA LEU A 113 16.17 13.08 0.42
C LEU A 113 16.78 13.62 -0.88
N LYS A 114 18.00 13.23 -1.24
CA LYS A 114 18.60 13.60 -2.53
C LYS A 114 17.81 13.07 -3.73
N LEU A 115 17.28 11.86 -3.63
CA LEU A 115 16.44 11.27 -4.67
C LEU A 115 15.10 12.00 -4.78
N LEU A 116 14.43 12.24 -3.65
CA LEU A 116 13.17 12.98 -3.58
C LEU A 116 13.33 14.45 -4.02
N ASP A 117 14.45 15.09 -3.70
CA ASP A 117 14.77 16.45 -4.16
C ASP A 117 14.91 16.52 -5.68
N ARG A 118 15.44 15.47 -6.31
CA ARG A 118 15.62 15.39 -7.77
C ARG A 118 14.33 15.04 -8.51
N GLU A 119 13.52 14.12 -7.98
CA GLU A 119 12.43 13.46 -8.72
C GLU A 119 11.06 13.54 -8.02
N GLY A 120 11.01 13.95 -6.75
CA GLY A 120 9.80 13.98 -5.92
C GLY A 120 8.88 15.17 -6.15
N GLY A 121 9.11 15.96 -7.20
CA GLY A 121 8.20 17.04 -7.63
C GLY A 121 6.90 16.55 -8.27
N CYS A 122 6.77 15.23 -8.49
CA CYS A 122 5.51 14.62 -8.92
C CYS A 122 4.46 14.65 -7.81
N SER A 123 3.19 14.45 -8.16
CA SER A 123 2.11 14.37 -7.17
C SER A 123 2.33 13.19 -6.22
N SER A 124 1.99 13.38 -4.93
CA SER A 124 2.01 12.34 -3.90
C SER A 124 0.87 11.32 -4.04
N VAL A 125 -0.09 11.57 -4.93
CA VAL A 125 -1.20 10.67 -5.24
C VAL A 125 -1.16 10.33 -6.73
N VAL A 126 -1.49 9.09 -7.06
CA VAL A 126 -1.58 8.67 -8.46
C VAL A 126 -2.90 7.94 -8.67
N ASN A 127 -3.62 8.29 -9.73
CA ASN A 127 -4.84 7.59 -10.13
C ASN A 127 -4.46 6.32 -10.91
N ILE A 128 -4.03 5.28 -10.20
CA ILE A 128 -3.78 3.95 -10.76
C ILE A 128 -4.90 3.03 -10.27
N GLN A 129 -5.56 2.33 -11.19
CA GLN A 129 -6.46 1.23 -10.85
C GLN A 129 -5.66 0.22 -10.02
N ASN A 130 -6.03 0.05 -8.74
CA ASN A 130 -5.46 -0.81 -7.68
C ASN A 130 -4.65 -0.10 -6.58
N ASP A 131 -4.41 1.21 -6.67
CA ASP A 131 -3.83 1.96 -5.55
C ASP A 131 -4.93 2.45 -4.58
N VAL A 132 -4.61 2.63 -3.29
CA VAL A 132 -5.64 3.03 -2.30
C VAL A 132 -6.18 4.42 -2.61
N GLU A 133 -5.36 5.29 -3.20
CA GLU A 133 -5.71 6.64 -3.63
C GLU A 133 -6.64 6.66 -4.86
N GLY A 134 -6.64 5.58 -5.66
CA GLY A 134 -7.58 5.41 -6.77
C GLY A 134 -9.03 5.14 -6.32
N SER A 135 -9.24 4.88 -5.02
CA SER A 135 -10.57 4.69 -4.41
C SER A 135 -11.18 5.97 -3.83
N TRP A 136 -10.42 7.08 -3.81
CA TRP A 136 -10.86 8.34 -3.22
C TRP A 136 -11.84 9.07 -4.14
N ASP A 137 -12.69 9.91 -3.54
CA ASP A 137 -13.54 10.78 -4.34
C ASP A 137 -12.70 11.82 -5.10
N GLU A 138 -13.23 12.28 -6.23
CA GLU A 138 -12.52 13.18 -7.15
C GLU A 138 -12.04 14.47 -6.46
N ASN A 139 -12.76 14.97 -5.46
CA ASN A 139 -12.38 16.19 -4.75
C ASN A 139 -11.19 15.94 -3.81
N THR A 140 -11.23 14.87 -3.02
CA THR A 140 -10.10 14.44 -2.18
C THR A 140 -8.85 14.16 -3.01
N PHE A 141 -9.00 13.47 -4.15
CA PHE A 141 -7.89 13.21 -5.07
C PHE A 141 -7.28 14.51 -5.63
N GLN A 142 -8.11 15.46 -6.05
CA GLN A 142 -7.65 16.75 -6.58
C GLN A 142 -6.97 17.62 -5.51
N LEU A 143 -7.46 17.60 -4.27
CA LEU A 143 -6.89 18.36 -3.16
C LEU A 143 -5.50 17.82 -2.79
N LEU A 144 -5.40 16.51 -2.53
CA LEU A 144 -4.13 15.86 -2.18
C LEU A 144 -3.16 15.80 -3.38
N GLY A 145 -3.70 15.85 -4.60
CA GLY A 145 -2.98 16.03 -5.86
C GLY A 145 -1.99 17.20 -5.86
N ARG A 146 -2.25 18.23 -5.05
CA ARG A 146 -1.42 19.44 -4.94
C ARG A 146 -0.16 19.25 -4.11
N THR A 147 -0.14 18.24 -3.24
CA THR A 147 1.04 17.93 -2.43
C THR A 147 2.01 17.09 -3.24
N THR A 148 3.26 17.55 -3.33
CA THR A 148 4.32 16.81 -4.01
C THR A 148 4.73 15.57 -3.21
N LEU A 149 5.30 14.56 -3.87
CA LEU A 149 5.80 13.37 -3.21
C LEU A 149 6.89 13.70 -2.18
N LEU A 150 7.78 14.66 -2.50
CA LEU A 150 8.77 15.16 -1.57
C LEU A 150 8.11 15.77 -0.32
N ASP A 151 7.13 16.66 -0.51
CA ASP A 151 6.45 17.32 0.61
C ASP A 151 5.68 16.33 1.48
N HIS A 152 4.98 15.38 0.87
CA HIS A 152 4.29 14.32 1.59
C HIS A 152 5.27 13.49 2.42
N SER A 153 6.38 13.04 1.83
CA SER A 153 7.40 12.26 2.54
C SER A 153 8.00 13.02 3.73
N LEU A 154 8.18 14.35 3.60
CA LEU A 154 8.63 15.22 4.68
C LEU A 154 7.55 15.38 5.77
N ASN A 155 6.28 15.56 5.39
CA ASN A 155 5.15 15.61 6.33
C ASN A 155 5.07 14.33 7.17
N VAL A 156 5.15 13.15 6.54
CA VAL A 156 5.15 11.86 7.23
C VAL A 156 6.34 11.75 8.18
N ALA A 157 7.53 12.15 7.74
CA ALA A 157 8.74 12.13 8.56
C ALA A 157 8.63 13.04 9.80
N GLU A 158 8.03 14.22 9.67
CA GLU A 158 7.74 15.13 10.79
C GLU A 158 6.73 14.52 11.77
N GLN A 159 5.67 13.88 11.27
CA GLN A 159 4.69 13.17 12.10
C GLN A 159 5.30 11.99 12.88
N VAL A 160 6.23 11.25 12.27
CA VAL A 160 6.97 10.17 12.97
C VAL A 160 7.73 10.70 14.18
N VAL A 161 8.43 11.83 14.01
CA VAL A 161 9.20 12.45 15.10
C VAL A 161 8.27 12.91 16.21
N GLN A 162 7.14 13.53 15.87
CA GLN A 162 6.14 13.95 16.85
C GLN A 162 5.57 12.75 17.63
N LEU A 163 5.11 11.71 16.94
CA LEU A 163 4.51 10.52 17.56
C LEU A 163 5.46 9.81 18.54
N PHE A 164 6.74 9.67 18.19
CA PHE A 164 7.71 9.04 19.08
C PHE A 164 8.22 9.96 20.19
N SER A 165 8.21 11.26 19.99
CA SER A 165 8.50 12.23 21.05
C SER A 165 7.44 12.15 22.15
N ASP A 166 6.17 12.09 21.75
CA ASP A 166 5.02 11.99 22.66
C ASP A 166 5.00 10.65 23.42
N ALA A 167 5.41 9.56 22.77
CA ALA A 167 5.47 8.21 23.36
C ALA A 167 6.77 7.90 24.12
N ASN A 168 7.75 8.83 24.13
CA ASN A 168 9.08 8.64 24.70
C ASN A 168 9.91 7.47 24.10
N ASP A 169 9.62 7.09 22.84
CA ASP A 169 10.18 5.95 22.12
C ASP A 169 11.25 6.36 21.09
N TRP A 170 12.12 7.30 21.48
CA TRP A 170 13.09 7.99 20.62
C TRP A 170 14.06 7.08 19.84
N HIS A 171 14.33 5.88 20.37
CA HIS A 171 15.29 4.94 19.79
C HIS A 171 14.82 4.32 18.47
N VAL A 172 13.52 4.37 18.15
CA VAL A 172 12.94 3.80 16.92
C VAL A 172 12.83 4.83 15.79
N ILE A 173 12.99 6.12 16.12
CA ILE A 173 12.93 7.24 15.16
C ILE A 173 13.88 7.04 13.97
N PRO A 174 15.16 6.62 14.11
CA PRO A 174 16.08 6.58 12.97
C PRO A 174 15.63 5.60 11.89
N ASP A 175 15.22 4.39 12.29
CA ASP A 175 14.74 3.38 11.35
C ASP A 175 13.38 3.78 10.75
N THR A 176 12.50 4.37 11.56
CA THR A 176 11.18 4.81 11.08
C THR A 176 11.29 6.01 10.14
N LEU A 177 12.28 6.89 10.30
CA LEU A 177 12.52 7.99 9.36
C LEU A 177 13.02 7.49 8.01
N VAL A 178 13.87 6.47 7.98
CA VAL A 178 14.24 5.79 6.71
C VAL A 178 12.98 5.24 6.04
N ALA A 179 12.08 4.63 6.81
CA ALA A 179 10.82 4.11 6.30
C ALA A 179 9.89 5.23 5.78
N ALA A 180 9.70 6.29 6.57
CA ALA A 180 8.83 7.43 6.24
C ALA A 180 9.26 8.14 4.97
N LEU A 181 10.55 8.43 4.82
CA LEU A 181 11.07 9.05 3.60
C LEU A 181 11.05 8.10 2.40
N GLY A 182 11.14 6.78 2.65
CA GLY A 182 11.27 5.76 1.61
C GLY A 182 9.97 5.12 1.12
N HIS A 183 8.87 5.24 1.88
CA HIS A 183 7.70 4.36 1.68
C HIS A 183 7.02 4.52 0.33
N ASP A 184 7.00 5.74 -0.20
CA ASP A 184 6.33 6.10 -1.46
C ASP A 184 7.29 6.26 -2.64
N LEU A 185 8.56 5.85 -2.51
CA LEU A 185 9.52 5.90 -3.64
C LEU A 185 9.07 5.08 -4.85
N GLY A 186 8.14 4.13 -4.66
CA GLY A 186 7.50 3.40 -5.75
C GLY A 186 6.66 4.27 -6.69
N LYS A 187 6.30 5.50 -6.30
CA LYS A 187 5.52 6.47 -7.10
C LYS A 187 6.38 7.25 -8.10
N LEU A 188 7.71 7.23 -7.94
CA LEU A 188 8.66 7.95 -8.78
C LEU A 188 8.57 7.53 -10.25
N GLU A 189 8.68 8.50 -11.16
CA GLU A 189 8.56 8.27 -12.60
C GLU A 189 9.61 7.30 -13.14
N SER A 190 10.84 7.38 -12.63
CA SER A 190 11.96 6.50 -12.98
C SER A 190 11.75 5.03 -12.57
N VAL A 191 10.81 4.79 -11.64
CA VAL A 191 10.46 3.47 -11.10
C VAL A 191 9.23 2.89 -11.82
N ARG A 192 8.55 3.68 -12.69
CA ARG A 192 7.38 3.28 -13.48
C ARG A 192 7.72 2.20 -14.52
N GLY A 193 7.80 0.95 -14.06
CA GLY A 193 7.90 -0.27 -14.86
C GLY A 193 6.71 -1.21 -14.61
N TYR A 194 6.89 -2.52 -14.87
CA TYR A 194 5.83 -3.54 -14.76
C TYR A 194 5.12 -3.61 -13.38
N LEU A 195 5.81 -3.28 -12.28
CA LEU A 195 5.24 -3.27 -10.92
C LEU A 195 4.46 -1.99 -10.57
N TYR A 196 4.61 -0.93 -11.37
CA TYR A 196 3.80 0.28 -11.25
C TYR A 196 2.42 0.07 -11.89
N SER A 197 2.33 -0.80 -12.89
CA SER A 197 1.08 -1.15 -13.58
C SER A 197 0.15 -2.03 -12.75
N THR A 198 0.64 -2.61 -11.64
CA THR A 198 -0.16 -3.42 -10.71
C THR A 198 -0.76 -2.61 -9.55
N GLY A 199 -0.39 -1.33 -9.40
CA GLY A 199 -0.95 -0.41 -8.40
C GLY A 199 -0.49 -0.63 -6.95
N GLU A 200 0.62 -1.35 -6.70
CA GLU A 200 1.16 -1.53 -5.35
C GLU A 200 2.50 -0.76 -5.18
N HIS A 201 2.48 0.57 -5.01
CA HIS A 201 3.74 1.33 -4.84
C HIS A 201 4.50 0.96 -3.57
N ALA A 202 3.80 0.52 -2.52
CA ALA A 202 4.40 0.01 -1.31
C ALA A 202 5.39 -1.15 -1.59
N VAL A 203 5.09 -2.01 -2.56
CA VAL A 203 5.98 -3.08 -2.99
C VAL A 203 7.06 -2.54 -3.93
N ALA A 204 6.67 -1.66 -4.86
CA ALA A 204 7.60 -1.07 -5.83
C ALA A 204 8.72 -0.25 -5.17
N ALA A 205 8.46 0.38 -4.02
CA ALA A 205 9.40 1.20 -3.25
C ALA A 205 10.64 0.42 -2.77
N GLY A 206 10.55 -0.92 -2.63
CA GLY A 206 11.67 -1.75 -2.23
C GLY A 206 12.85 -1.71 -3.21
N ARG A 207 12.59 -1.59 -4.51
CA ARG A 207 13.63 -1.55 -5.56
C ARG A 207 14.50 -0.27 -5.51
N PRO A 208 13.94 0.95 -5.57
CA PRO A 208 14.75 2.17 -5.45
C PRO A 208 15.45 2.24 -4.10
N LEU A 209 14.81 1.79 -3.02
CA LEU A 209 15.41 1.78 -1.68
C LEU A 209 16.62 0.84 -1.58
N ALA A 210 16.54 -0.37 -2.15
CA ALA A 210 17.67 -1.30 -2.20
C ALA A 210 18.85 -0.80 -3.04
N ALA A 211 18.63 0.16 -3.95
CA ALA A 211 19.67 0.81 -4.74
C ALA A 211 20.36 1.97 -4.01
N ILE A 212 19.85 2.39 -2.85
CA ILE A 212 20.47 3.44 -2.03
C ILE A 212 21.71 2.89 -1.33
N ALA A 213 22.83 3.58 -1.53
CA ALA A 213 24.09 3.25 -0.87
C ALA A 213 23.95 3.29 0.65
N GLY A 214 24.34 2.21 1.33
CA GLY A 214 24.24 2.09 2.79
C GLY A 214 22.94 1.47 3.30
N PHE A 215 21.91 1.33 2.46
CA PHE A 215 20.62 0.75 2.91
C PHE A 215 20.73 -0.75 3.23
N ASN A 216 21.43 -1.51 2.38
CA ASN A 216 21.53 -2.97 2.54
C ASN A 216 22.41 -3.38 3.73
N GLU A 217 23.19 -2.45 4.25
CA GLU A 217 24.05 -2.57 5.42
C GLU A 217 23.31 -2.27 6.73
N LEU A 218 22.12 -1.66 6.68
CA LEU A 218 21.33 -1.36 7.88
C LEU A 218 20.92 -2.64 8.60
N ARG A 219 21.12 -2.66 9.92
CA ARG A 219 20.79 -3.80 10.79
C ARG A 219 19.31 -4.20 10.75
N ARG A 220 18.40 -3.23 10.60
CA ARG A 220 16.93 -3.42 10.59
C ARG A 220 16.33 -3.24 9.19
N LYS A 221 17.11 -3.41 8.12
CA LYS A 221 16.64 -3.23 6.74
C LYS A 221 15.38 -4.05 6.42
N ASP A 222 15.29 -5.28 6.91
CA ASP A 222 14.17 -6.18 6.60
C ASP A 222 12.89 -5.69 7.29
N GLU A 223 13.00 -5.16 8.50
CA GLU A 223 11.86 -4.58 9.22
C GLU A 223 11.41 -3.26 8.58
N ILE A 224 12.36 -2.43 8.13
CA ILE A 224 12.06 -1.20 7.37
C ILE A 224 11.33 -1.55 6.06
N LEU A 225 11.87 -2.50 5.28
CA LEU A 225 11.23 -2.98 4.05
C LEU A 225 9.84 -3.57 4.31
N GLN A 226 9.69 -4.32 5.39
CA GLN A 226 8.40 -4.91 5.75
C GLN A 226 7.37 -3.85 6.13
N ALA A 227 7.77 -2.83 6.89
CA ALA A 227 6.89 -1.72 7.22
C ALA A 227 6.47 -0.93 5.99
N ILE A 228 7.40 -0.64 5.08
CA ILE A 228 7.07 -0.01 3.79
C ILE A 228 6.13 -0.90 2.99
N LYS A 229 6.42 -2.19 2.84
CA LYS A 229 5.57 -3.11 2.07
C LYS A 229 4.14 -3.21 2.61
N LEU A 230 3.97 -3.09 3.92
CA LEU A 230 2.69 -3.27 4.61
C LEU A 230 1.99 -1.95 5.00
N HIS A 231 2.51 -0.77 4.63
CA HIS A 231 1.95 0.49 5.15
C HIS A 231 0.50 0.74 4.70
N HIS A 232 0.12 0.28 3.50
CA HIS A 232 -1.28 0.22 3.03
C HIS A 232 -2.09 -0.94 3.62
N LYS A 233 -1.41 -1.98 4.08
CA LYS A 233 -2.00 -3.22 4.60
C LYS A 233 -2.07 -3.14 6.13
N ARG A 234 -2.07 -4.30 6.81
CA ARG A 234 -1.97 -4.35 8.28
C ARG A 234 -0.50 -4.17 8.69
N PRO A 235 -0.12 -3.01 9.28
CA PRO A 235 1.25 -2.82 9.73
C PRO A 235 1.57 -3.76 10.89
N GLN A 236 2.82 -4.21 10.94
CA GLN A 236 3.35 -5.04 12.02
C GLN A 236 4.43 -4.26 12.79
N GLY A 237 4.65 -4.65 14.04
CA GLY A 237 5.63 -3.99 14.91
C GLY A 237 5.30 -2.54 15.25
N LEU A 238 6.15 -1.93 16.06
CA LEU A 238 6.02 -0.52 16.43
C LEU A 238 6.29 0.39 15.22
N LEU A 239 7.37 0.12 14.48
CA LEU A 239 7.80 0.88 13.31
C LEU A 239 6.70 0.98 12.24
N GLY A 240 6.12 -0.16 11.83
CA GLY A 240 5.08 -0.18 10.80
C GLY A 240 3.80 0.51 11.25
N LYS A 241 3.39 0.35 12.52
CA LYS A 241 2.18 0.99 13.05
C LYS A 241 2.35 2.51 13.09
N THR A 242 3.50 2.98 13.57
CA THR A 242 3.80 4.41 13.61
C THR A 242 3.92 5.00 12.21
N LEU A 243 4.53 4.29 11.26
CA LEU A 243 4.59 4.73 9.86
C LEU A 243 3.19 4.97 9.28
N LYS A 244 2.27 4.00 9.45
CA LYS A 244 0.89 4.12 8.97
C LYS A 244 0.15 5.28 9.64
N GLN A 245 0.32 5.44 10.95
CA GLN A 245 -0.32 6.54 11.69
C GLN A 245 0.24 7.90 11.26
N ALA A 246 1.54 8.00 11.02
CA ALA A 246 2.21 9.23 10.56
C ALA A 246 1.74 9.62 9.16
N ASP A 247 1.62 8.64 8.25
CA ASP A 247 1.06 8.82 6.91
C ASP A 247 -0.36 9.39 6.96
N GLN A 248 -1.24 8.78 7.76
CA GLN A 248 -2.61 9.26 7.94
C GLN A 248 -2.68 10.69 8.49
N LYS A 249 -1.85 11.03 9.49
CA LYS A 249 -1.78 12.39 10.03
C LYS A 249 -1.26 13.40 9.02
N ALA A 250 -0.28 13.02 8.20
CA ALA A 250 0.22 13.86 7.11
C ALA A 250 -0.88 14.13 6.07
N ARG A 251 -1.64 13.10 5.66
CA ARG A 251 -2.78 13.26 4.74
C ARG A 251 -3.86 14.17 5.30
N GLN A 252 -4.16 14.07 6.59
CA GLN A 252 -5.10 14.98 7.24
C GLN A 252 -4.61 16.43 7.17
N MET A 253 -3.35 16.68 7.56
CA MET A 253 -2.74 18.01 7.50
C MET A 253 -2.75 18.60 6.08
N GLU A 254 -2.38 17.80 5.08
CA GLU A 254 -2.35 18.21 3.67
C GLU A 254 -3.74 18.61 3.15
N LEU A 255 -4.79 17.87 3.54
CA LEU A 255 -6.18 18.22 3.20
C LEU A 255 -6.61 19.53 3.86
N GLU A 256 -6.29 19.72 5.14
CA GLU A 256 -6.61 20.95 5.86
C GLU A 256 -5.92 22.16 5.23
N GLU A 257 -4.64 22.05 4.88
CA GLU A 257 -3.87 23.10 4.19
C GLU A 257 -4.40 23.40 2.79
N ALA A 258 -4.74 22.36 2.02
CA ALA A 258 -5.28 22.49 0.66
C ALA A 258 -6.68 23.15 0.66
N ALA A 259 -7.50 22.89 1.67
CA ALA A 259 -8.80 23.51 1.84
C ALA A 259 -8.68 25.01 2.18
N LEU A 260 -7.76 25.37 3.09
CA LEU A 260 -7.51 26.77 3.46
C LEU A 260 -6.99 27.61 2.29
N THR A 261 -6.23 27.02 1.37
CA THR A 261 -5.73 27.74 0.18
C THR A 261 -6.81 28.03 -0.86
N ILE A 262 -7.94 27.31 -0.86
CA ILE A 262 -9.07 27.56 -1.77
C ILE A 262 -9.87 28.78 -1.28
N ASP A 263 -10.14 28.86 0.02
CA ASP A 263 -10.88 29.99 0.62
C ASP A 263 -10.18 31.35 0.41
N THR A 264 -8.86 31.37 0.24
CA THR A 264 -8.09 32.60 0.00
C THR A 264 -8.00 33.05 -1.47
N LYS A 265 -8.37 32.20 -2.43
CA LYS A 265 -8.25 32.50 -3.88
C LYS A 265 -9.56 32.93 -4.55
N GLU A 266 -10.70 32.83 -3.87
CA GLU A 266 -12.00 33.27 -4.42
C GLU A 266 -12.33 34.75 -4.22
N ASP A 267 -11.53 35.51 -3.46
CA ASP A 267 -11.72 36.96 -3.28
C ASP A 267 -10.75 37.79 -4.13
N VAL A 268 -10.84 37.77 -5.47
CA VAL A 268 -10.56 38.94 -6.36
C VAL A 268 -11.18 38.71 -7.75
N ASN A 269 -12.40 39.19 -7.98
CA ASN A 269 -12.78 40.03 -9.13
C ASN A 269 -14.27 40.45 -9.06
N PRO A 270 -14.60 41.75 -9.00
CA PRO A 270 -15.98 42.22 -8.98
C PRO A 270 -16.49 42.41 -10.41
N ILE A 271 -17.40 41.56 -10.89
CA ILE A 271 -18.20 41.85 -12.10
C ILE A 271 -19.65 41.37 -11.92
N ASP A 272 -20.51 42.38 -11.76
CA ASP A 272 -21.90 42.57 -12.19
C ASP A 272 -23.01 41.60 -11.73
N GLU A 273 -23.72 42.03 -10.68
CA GLU A 273 -25.00 41.50 -10.20
C GLU A 273 -26.15 41.93 -11.12
N SER A 274 -26.48 41.13 -12.14
CA SER A 274 -27.86 41.06 -12.63
C SER A 274 -28.09 39.87 -13.56
N GLN A 275 -28.28 38.69 -12.96
CA GLN A 275 -29.29 37.69 -13.34
C GLN A 275 -29.02 36.37 -12.60
N ALA A 276 -29.74 36.16 -11.49
CA ALA A 276 -29.93 34.83 -10.92
C ALA A 276 -31.19 34.19 -11.52
N PRO A 277 -31.31 32.85 -11.46
CA PRO A 277 -32.01 32.33 -10.30
C PRO A 277 -31.34 31.13 -9.61
N ASP A 278 -31.43 31.19 -8.27
CA ASP A 278 -31.41 30.11 -7.27
C ASP A 278 -30.29 29.05 -7.36
N ARG A 279 -29.11 29.40 -6.80
CA ARG A 279 -28.24 28.46 -6.09
C ARG A 279 -28.26 28.77 -4.60
N LYS A 280 -29.21 28.15 -3.88
CA LYS A 280 -29.18 28.15 -2.41
C LYS A 280 -28.13 27.16 -1.91
N GLN A 281 -26.98 27.72 -1.54
CA GLN A 281 -26.19 27.42 -0.35
C GLN A 281 -26.18 25.98 0.17
N GLN A 282 -25.03 25.32 0.01
CA GLN A 282 -24.45 24.49 1.06
C GLN A 282 -22.99 24.92 1.26
N ARG A 283 -22.82 25.95 2.10
CA ARG A 283 -21.56 26.20 2.81
C ARG A 283 -21.48 25.16 3.94
N GLY A 284 -20.75 24.07 3.71
CA GLY A 284 -20.36 23.14 4.77
C GLY A 284 -19.18 23.71 5.53
N THR A 285 -19.41 24.21 6.74
CA THR A 285 -18.37 24.65 7.68
C THR A 285 -17.41 23.50 7.99
N GLY A 286 -16.10 23.78 8.11
CA GLY A 286 -15.03 22.78 8.35
C GLY A 286 -15.20 21.84 9.56
N ALA A 287 -16.23 22.04 10.38
CA ALA A 287 -16.67 21.07 11.38
C ALA A 287 -17.30 19.80 10.78
N ALA A 288 -18.03 19.90 9.67
CA ALA A 288 -18.64 18.75 8.99
C ALA A 288 -17.59 17.87 8.30
N ILE A 289 -16.52 18.48 7.78
CA ILE A 289 -15.36 17.80 7.20
C ILE A 289 -14.58 17.06 8.30
N ARG A 290 -14.35 17.71 9.46
CA ARG A 290 -13.73 17.07 10.64
C ARG A 290 -14.53 15.87 11.16
N GLN A 291 -15.86 15.97 11.16
CA GLN A 291 -16.73 14.90 11.68
C GLN A 291 -16.83 13.72 10.73
N ALA A 292 -16.88 13.97 9.41
CA ALA A 292 -16.79 12.91 8.40
C ALA A 292 -15.43 12.19 8.42
N GLN A 293 -14.33 12.86 8.80
CA GLN A 293 -12.99 12.29 8.85
C GLN A 293 -12.69 11.49 10.14
N GLN A 294 -13.21 11.91 11.30
CA GLN A 294 -13.14 11.13 12.54
C GLN A 294 -13.84 9.76 12.39
N ASP A 295 -14.94 9.71 11.64
CA ASP A 295 -15.70 8.49 11.39
C ASP A 295 -15.05 7.52 10.38
N ILE A 296 -14.04 7.98 9.61
CA ILE A 296 -13.32 7.15 8.63
C ILE A 296 -12.06 6.51 9.23
N TYR A 297 -11.39 7.15 10.21
CA TYR A 297 -10.06 6.70 10.68
C TYR A 297 -9.87 6.50 12.19
N ASP A 298 -10.81 6.88 13.05
CA ASP A 298 -10.61 6.72 14.50
C ASP A 298 -11.28 5.44 15.07
N GLN A 299 -10.45 4.50 15.51
CA GLN A 299 -10.82 3.45 16.47
C GLN A 299 -10.77 4.04 17.89
N SER A 300 -11.63 5.00 18.18
CA SER A 300 -11.76 5.60 19.51
C SER A 300 -13.24 5.80 19.83
N GLY A 301 -13.78 4.97 20.71
CA GLY A 301 -15.16 5.07 21.15
C GLY A 301 -15.44 6.31 22.00
N GLY A 302 -16.52 7.03 21.68
CA GLY A 302 -17.20 8.00 22.54
C GLY A 302 -18.47 8.49 21.84
N ALA A 303 -19.66 8.00 22.20
CA ALA A 303 -20.56 8.62 23.17
C ALA A 303 -20.95 10.06 22.77
N ASP A 304 -21.96 10.24 21.91
CA ASP A 304 -23.36 10.41 22.33
C ASP A 304 -24.25 10.70 21.10
N ARG A 305 -25.25 9.84 20.87
CA ARG A 305 -26.57 10.19 20.34
C ARG A 305 -27.43 8.94 20.38
N GLU A 306 -28.29 8.88 21.39
CA GLU A 306 -29.35 7.90 21.53
C GLU A 306 -30.23 7.87 20.27
N LYS A 307 -30.29 6.71 19.60
CA LYS A 307 -31.55 6.00 19.35
C LYS A 307 -31.32 4.61 18.73
N ARG A 308 -31.88 3.62 19.44
CA ARG A 308 -32.05 2.18 19.14
C ARG A 308 -30.79 1.30 19.26
N LYS A 309 -30.60 0.77 20.48
CA LYS A 309 -29.79 -0.43 20.77
C LYS A 309 -30.15 -1.54 19.79
N THR A 310 -29.30 -1.72 18.77
CA THR A 310 -28.98 -3.06 18.27
C THR A 310 -27.71 -3.41 19.03
N GLU A 311 -27.77 -4.43 19.89
CA GLU A 311 -26.58 -4.94 20.57
C GLU A 311 -25.51 -5.20 19.52
N LYS A 312 -24.30 -4.67 19.73
CA LYS A 312 -23.16 -4.96 18.85
C LYS A 312 -23.01 -6.50 18.85
N PRO A 313 -23.00 -7.17 17.68
CA PRO A 313 -22.93 -8.62 17.65
C PRO A 313 -21.62 -9.07 18.31
N GLU A 314 -21.70 -9.72 19.46
CA GLU A 314 -20.51 -10.26 20.14
C GLU A 314 -19.93 -11.43 19.35
N LEU A 315 -18.61 -11.54 19.32
CA LEU A 315 -17.94 -12.66 18.67
C LEU A 315 -18.22 -13.95 19.44
N VAL A 316 -18.83 -14.91 18.75
CA VAL A 316 -19.11 -16.23 19.30
C VAL A 316 -17.95 -17.18 19.02
N ASP A 317 -17.72 -18.16 19.90
CA ASP A 317 -16.77 -19.23 19.64
C ASP A 317 -17.30 -20.17 18.54
N ILE A 318 -16.49 -20.33 17.48
CA ILE A 318 -16.77 -21.20 16.34
C ILE A 318 -15.71 -22.30 16.15
N SER A 319 -14.70 -22.35 17.03
CA SER A 319 -13.53 -23.23 16.88
C SER A 319 -13.89 -24.72 16.84
N GLY A 320 -14.98 -25.11 17.49
CA GLY A 320 -15.43 -26.52 17.54
C GLY A 320 -16.08 -27.05 16.25
N TRP A 321 -16.31 -26.23 15.22
CA TRP A 321 -17.01 -26.66 14.01
C TRP A 321 -16.62 -25.92 12.72
N PHE A 322 -15.98 -24.75 12.82
CA PHE A 322 -15.61 -23.95 11.66
C PHE A 322 -14.22 -24.34 11.14
N ASP A 323 -14.15 -24.68 9.86
CA ASP A 323 -12.91 -24.88 9.10
C ASP A 323 -12.88 -23.89 7.95
N SER A 324 -11.89 -23.00 7.95
CA SER A 324 -11.76 -21.93 6.97
C SER A 324 -11.49 -22.43 5.55
N VAL A 325 -10.69 -23.51 5.41
CA VAL A 325 -10.34 -24.07 4.09
C VAL A 325 -11.55 -24.76 3.48
N GLY A 326 -12.19 -25.65 4.23
CA GLY A 326 -13.43 -26.31 3.82
C GLY A 326 -14.56 -25.32 3.52
N PHE A 327 -14.67 -24.25 4.30
CA PHE A 327 -15.67 -23.20 4.07
C PHE A 327 -15.48 -22.52 2.70
N LEU A 328 -14.24 -22.16 2.35
CA LEU A 328 -13.93 -21.56 1.05
C LEU A 328 -14.18 -22.53 -0.10
N ASP A 329 -13.85 -23.81 0.06
CA ASP A 329 -14.12 -24.84 -0.94
C ASP A 329 -15.62 -25.03 -1.20
N GLU A 330 -16.45 -24.91 -0.17
CA GLU A 330 -17.91 -24.99 -0.29
C GLU A 330 -18.56 -23.76 -0.90
N LEU A 331 -17.88 -22.60 -0.87
CA LEU A 331 -18.33 -21.39 -1.56
C LEU A 331 -18.08 -21.45 -3.07
N LYS A 332 -17.02 -22.12 -3.53
CA LYS A 332 -16.63 -22.20 -4.96
C LYS A 332 -17.77 -22.56 -5.92
N PRO A 333 -18.64 -23.56 -5.65
CA PRO A 333 -19.71 -23.96 -6.57
C PRO A 333 -20.79 -22.90 -6.80
N TYR A 334 -20.83 -21.84 -5.98
CA TYR A 334 -21.81 -20.75 -6.10
C TYR A 334 -21.31 -19.61 -7.01
N ILE A 335 -19.99 -19.53 -7.25
CA ILE A 335 -19.36 -18.46 -8.03
C ILE A 335 -19.85 -18.56 -9.48
N ASN A 336 -20.40 -17.44 -9.97
CA ASN A 336 -20.91 -17.30 -11.33
C ASN A 336 -21.99 -18.32 -11.74
N LYS A 337 -22.62 -18.98 -10.77
CA LYS A 337 -23.67 -19.97 -11.01
C LYS A 337 -25.05 -19.32 -11.00
N MET A 338 -25.85 -19.67 -12.01
CA MET A 338 -27.25 -19.30 -12.07
C MET A 338 -28.10 -20.37 -11.37
N PHE A 339 -28.97 -19.92 -10.47
CA PHE A 339 -30.07 -20.68 -9.88
C PHE A 339 -31.36 -20.13 -10.49
N ASP A 340 -31.81 -20.75 -11.58
CA ASP A 340 -32.84 -20.25 -12.48
C ASP A 340 -32.50 -18.86 -13.07
N ARG A 341 -33.16 -17.81 -12.56
CA ARG A 341 -32.94 -16.41 -12.96
C ARG A 341 -32.19 -15.60 -11.91
N ARG A 342 -31.75 -16.24 -10.83
CA ARG A 342 -31.05 -15.61 -9.71
C ARG A 342 -29.60 -16.10 -9.67
N PHE A 343 -28.71 -15.26 -9.18
CA PHE A 343 -27.37 -15.65 -8.81
C PHE A 343 -27.18 -15.30 -7.34
N LEU A 344 -26.27 -16.02 -6.69
CA LEU A 344 -25.96 -15.81 -5.28
C LEU A 344 -24.52 -15.35 -5.07
N ALA A 345 -23.65 -15.57 -6.06
CA ALA A 345 -22.31 -15.00 -6.08
C ALA A 345 -21.87 -14.71 -7.52
N PHE A 346 -21.01 -13.71 -7.67
CA PHE A 346 -20.43 -13.36 -8.97
C PHE A 346 -19.03 -12.78 -8.78
N SER A 347 -18.13 -13.10 -9.71
CA SER A 347 -16.79 -12.50 -9.75
C SER A 347 -16.81 -11.15 -10.47
N MET A 348 -15.75 -10.36 -10.35
CA MET A 348 -15.52 -9.13 -11.10
C MET A 348 -14.06 -9.04 -11.53
N ALA A 349 -13.83 -8.45 -12.70
CA ALA A 349 -12.47 -8.23 -13.22
C ALA A 349 -11.58 -7.34 -12.33
N ASP A 350 -12.15 -6.68 -11.32
CA ASP A 350 -11.45 -5.93 -10.27
C ASP A 350 -10.76 -6.83 -9.22
N GLY A 351 -10.80 -8.16 -9.40
CA GLY A 351 -10.13 -9.12 -8.52
C GLY A 351 -10.99 -9.62 -7.36
N HIS A 352 -12.28 -9.31 -7.32
CA HIS A 352 -13.17 -9.70 -6.23
C HIS A 352 -14.24 -10.70 -6.62
N VAL A 353 -14.74 -11.43 -5.62
CA VAL A 353 -15.93 -12.26 -5.71
C VAL A 353 -16.93 -11.81 -4.65
N TYR A 354 -18.12 -11.42 -5.08
CA TYR A 354 -19.18 -10.91 -4.23
C TYR A 354 -20.17 -12.03 -3.93
N PHE A 355 -20.27 -12.43 -2.66
CA PHE A 355 -21.22 -13.42 -2.19
C PHE A 355 -22.40 -12.77 -1.48
N GLN A 356 -23.62 -13.18 -1.78
CA GLN A 356 -24.77 -12.84 -0.95
C GLN A 356 -24.66 -13.58 0.38
N VAL A 357 -25.11 -12.91 1.45
CA VAL A 357 -25.10 -13.42 2.83
C VAL A 357 -25.73 -14.81 2.94
N LYS A 358 -26.80 -15.04 2.17
CA LYS A 358 -27.49 -16.33 2.13
C LYS A 358 -26.54 -17.50 1.85
N VAL A 359 -25.53 -17.33 0.99
CA VAL A 359 -24.58 -18.42 0.69
C VAL A 359 -23.71 -18.71 1.91
N LEU A 360 -23.21 -17.67 2.58
CA LEU A 360 -22.38 -17.83 3.76
C LEU A 360 -23.19 -18.51 4.88
N GLU A 361 -24.45 -18.15 5.07
CA GLU A 361 -25.36 -18.80 6.03
C GLU A 361 -25.58 -20.28 5.68
N ASP A 362 -25.89 -20.58 4.42
CA ASP A 362 -26.17 -21.95 3.97
C ASP A 362 -24.93 -22.85 4.15
N VAL A 363 -23.73 -22.36 3.83
CA VAL A 363 -22.48 -23.10 4.02
C VAL A 363 -22.16 -23.25 5.51
N ALA A 364 -22.28 -22.18 6.31
CA ALA A 364 -22.04 -22.24 7.75
C ALA A 364 -22.94 -23.26 8.45
N ARG A 365 -24.23 -23.31 8.09
CA ARG A 365 -25.18 -24.29 8.62
C ARG A 365 -24.81 -25.72 8.26
N LYS A 366 -24.46 -25.97 6.99
CA LYS A 366 -24.05 -27.30 6.52
C LYS A 366 -22.78 -27.80 7.21
N MET A 367 -21.82 -26.91 7.46
CA MET A 367 -20.60 -27.26 8.19
C MET A 367 -20.89 -27.53 9.66
N ALA A 368 -21.68 -26.67 10.31
CA ALA A 368 -22.08 -26.88 11.70
C ALA A 368 -22.88 -28.18 11.90
N GLU A 369 -23.80 -28.50 10.98
CA GLU A 369 -24.57 -29.76 10.99
C GLU A 369 -23.64 -30.98 10.88
N ARG A 370 -22.66 -30.95 9.96
CA ARG A 370 -21.66 -32.02 9.81
C ARG A 370 -20.78 -32.21 11.05
N ALA A 371 -20.47 -31.12 11.75
CA ALA A 371 -19.74 -31.14 13.00
C ALA A 371 -20.61 -31.50 14.23
N GLY A 372 -21.91 -31.77 14.04
CA GLY A 372 -22.85 -32.09 15.12
C GLY A 372 -23.31 -30.88 15.96
N ASN A 373 -22.97 -29.66 15.54
CA ASN A 373 -23.40 -28.43 16.22
C ASN A 373 -24.81 -28.00 15.77
N MET A 374 -25.81 -28.70 16.31
CA MET A 374 -27.22 -28.47 15.99
C MET A 374 -27.71 -27.07 16.37
N LYS A 375 -27.07 -26.41 17.35
CA LYS A 375 -27.44 -25.05 17.77
C LYS A 375 -27.33 -24.06 16.61
N ILE A 376 -26.27 -24.13 15.81
CA ILE A 376 -26.08 -23.26 14.64
C ILE A 376 -26.91 -23.76 13.44
N ALA A 377 -26.96 -25.08 13.24
CA ALA A 377 -27.68 -25.68 12.11
C ALA A 377 -29.18 -25.34 12.11
N THR A 378 -29.82 -25.36 13.28
CA THR A 378 -31.28 -25.16 13.42
C THR A 378 -31.71 -23.72 13.73
N MET A 379 -30.80 -22.74 13.73
CA MET A 379 -31.15 -21.32 13.95
C MET A 379 -32.23 -20.85 12.98
N GLY A 380 -33.14 -19.96 13.42
CA GLY A 380 -34.18 -19.41 12.53
C GLY A 380 -33.60 -18.61 11.35
N GLN A 381 -34.35 -18.46 10.26
CA GLN A 381 -33.94 -17.73 9.04
C GLN A 381 -33.71 -16.21 9.24
N ARG A 382 -33.96 -15.67 10.45
CA ARG A 382 -33.73 -14.26 10.82
C ARG A 382 -33.20 -14.13 12.25
N ASP A 383 -32.53 -15.16 12.73
CA ASP A 383 -31.96 -15.17 14.07
C ASP A 383 -30.82 -14.15 14.15
N GLU A 384 -30.90 -13.21 15.10
CA GLU A 384 -29.87 -12.20 15.30
C GLU A 384 -28.54 -12.83 15.70
N SER A 385 -28.56 -14.01 16.34
CA SER A 385 -27.33 -14.75 16.67
C SER A 385 -26.59 -15.29 15.44
N MET A 386 -27.28 -15.52 14.31
CA MET A 386 -26.62 -15.89 13.05
C MET A 386 -25.75 -14.76 12.52
N ARG A 387 -26.13 -13.50 12.76
CA ARG A 387 -25.28 -12.34 12.40
C ARG A 387 -23.98 -12.34 13.18
N SER A 388 -24.02 -12.69 14.46
CA SER A 388 -22.82 -12.86 15.29
C SER A 388 -21.94 -14.00 14.76
N VAL A 389 -22.54 -15.13 14.35
CA VAL A 389 -21.80 -16.25 13.75
C VAL A 389 -21.12 -15.83 12.45
N LEU A 390 -21.84 -15.19 11.54
CA LEU A 390 -21.28 -14.68 10.27
C LEU A 390 -20.20 -13.63 10.50
N LEU A 391 -20.38 -12.75 11.48
CA LEU A 391 -19.37 -11.78 11.87
C LEU A 391 -18.11 -12.47 12.40
N THR A 392 -18.23 -13.49 13.25
CA THR A 392 -17.08 -14.29 13.69
C THR A 392 -16.41 -14.97 12.50
N ILE A 393 -17.16 -15.63 11.62
CA ILE A 393 -16.61 -16.30 10.43
C ILE A 393 -15.82 -15.32 9.57
N VAL A 394 -16.42 -14.18 9.22
CA VAL A 394 -15.75 -13.18 8.39
C VAL A 394 -14.53 -12.61 9.10
N ASN A 395 -14.59 -12.41 10.43
CA ASN A 395 -13.42 -11.99 11.21
C ASN A 395 -12.30 -13.04 11.25
N HIS A 396 -12.65 -14.32 11.31
CA HIS A 396 -11.69 -15.42 11.25
C HIS A 396 -11.05 -15.51 9.85
N LEU A 397 -11.85 -15.41 8.79
CA LEU A 397 -11.39 -15.41 7.40
C LEU A 397 -10.53 -14.18 7.07
N ARG A 398 -10.85 -13.04 7.70
CA ARG A 398 -10.00 -11.86 7.73
C ARG A 398 -8.67 -12.16 8.40
N ALA A 399 -8.69 -12.66 9.64
CA ALA A 399 -7.51 -12.79 10.47
C ALA A 399 -6.49 -13.82 9.93
N ASP A 400 -6.97 -14.99 9.49
CA ASP A 400 -6.11 -16.15 9.28
C ASP A 400 -5.72 -16.37 7.82
N HIS A 401 -6.55 -15.91 6.88
CA HIS A 401 -6.33 -16.14 5.45
C HIS A 401 -6.37 -14.86 4.60
N ASP A 402 -6.78 -13.72 5.19
CA ASP A 402 -6.95 -12.42 4.53
C ASP A 402 -7.73 -12.50 3.21
N VAL A 403 -8.74 -13.39 3.15
CA VAL A 403 -9.52 -13.66 1.93
C VAL A 403 -10.69 -12.69 1.72
N ILE A 404 -10.94 -11.79 2.69
CA ILE A 404 -12.04 -10.83 2.67
C ILE A 404 -11.52 -9.47 2.23
N ALA A 405 -12.18 -8.83 1.28
CA ALA A 405 -11.78 -7.50 0.78
C ALA A 405 -12.17 -6.39 1.77
N ARG A 406 -11.31 -6.18 2.76
CA ARG A 406 -11.52 -5.26 3.89
C ARG A 406 -11.74 -3.80 3.46
N GLY A 407 -11.19 -3.38 2.32
CA GLY A 407 -11.41 -2.03 1.78
C GLY A 407 -12.83 -1.77 1.28
N LEU A 408 -13.66 -2.81 1.13
CA LEU A 408 -15.01 -2.70 0.60
C LEU A 408 -16.11 -2.84 1.67
N ILE A 409 -15.77 -3.33 2.86
CA ILE A 409 -16.71 -3.52 3.98
C ILE A 409 -16.07 -3.19 5.33
N LYS A 410 -16.79 -2.49 6.21
CA LYS A 410 -16.32 -2.08 7.54
C LYS A 410 -15.95 -3.30 8.41
N ASP A 411 -14.94 -3.16 9.29
CA ASP A 411 -14.41 -4.25 10.12
C ASP A 411 -15.45 -4.91 11.04
N ASN A 412 -16.43 -4.15 11.55
CA ASN A 412 -17.49 -4.69 12.41
C ASN A 412 -18.68 -5.28 11.64
N PHE A 413 -18.58 -5.41 10.32
CA PHE A 413 -19.64 -5.92 9.46
C PHE A 413 -19.15 -7.15 8.70
N PHE A 414 -20.03 -8.12 8.46
CA PHE A 414 -19.72 -9.29 7.64
C PHE A 414 -20.03 -9.07 6.15
N GLY A 415 -20.55 -7.90 5.78
CA GLY A 415 -20.85 -7.51 4.40
C GLY A 415 -21.18 -6.01 4.28
N GLY A 416 -21.54 -5.57 3.08
CA GLY A 416 -21.92 -4.18 2.80
C GLY A 416 -22.96 -4.10 1.69
N TYR A 417 -23.63 -2.96 1.58
CA TYR A 417 -24.51 -2.69 0.45
C TYR A 417 -23.68 -2.20 -0.74
N PHE A 418 -23.98 -2.75 -1.91
CA PHE A 418 -23.34 -2.39 -3.17
C PHE A 418 -24.39 -2.11 -4.24
N ASN A 419 -24.09 -1.12 -5.07
CA ASN A 419 -24.74 -0.87 -6.36
C ASN A 419 -24.10 -1.76 -7.42
N VAL A 420 -24.90 -2.66 -7.99
CA VAL A 420 -24.50 -3.50 -9.12
C VAL A 420 -25.14 -2.93 -10.38
N ILE A 421 -24.30 -2.35 -11.23
CA ILE A 421 -24.68 -1.71 -12.49
C ILE A 421 -24.57 -2.73 -13.61
N ARG A 422 -25.64 -2.85 -14.39
CA ARG A 422 -25.74 -3.76 -15.53
C ARG A 422 -25.74 -2.97 -16.85
N LYS A 423 -25.35 -3.60 -17.96
CA LYS A 423 -25.43 -3.03 -19.32
C LYS A 423 -26.83 -2.58 -19.69
N ILE A 424 -27.83 -3.34 -19.22
CA ILE A 424 -29.25 -3.12 -19.52
C ILE A 424 -30.04 -3.22 -18.21
N GLY A 425 -30.87 -2.22 -17.95
CA GLY A 425 -31.74 -2.16 -16.77
C GLY A 425 -31.28 -1.18 -15.70
N LYS A 426 -32.09 -1.03 -14.65
CA LYS A 426 -31.77 -0.17 -13.51
C LYS A 426 -30.67 -0.80 -12.64
N PRO A 427 -29.79 0.02 -12.01
CA PRO A 427 -28.87 -0.46 -10.99
C PRO A 427 -29.62 -1.23 -9.90
N MET A 428 -29.02 -2.31 -9.40
CA MET A 428 -29.59 -3.08 -8.29
C MET A 428 -28.75 -2.85 -7.03
N LYS A 429 -29.42 -2.57 -5.91
CA LYS A 429 -28.80 -2.59 -4.58
C LYS A 429 -28.81 -4.02 -4.05
N GLY A 430 -27.68 -4.52 -3.59
CA GLY A 430 -27.60 -5.82 -2.93
C GLY A 430 -26.60 -5.80 -1.78
N TYR A 431 -26.78 -6.67 -0.79
CA TYR A 431 -25.86 -6.80 0.34
C TYR A 431 -24.94 -8.00 0.10
N TYR A 432 -23.64 -7.74 0.04
CA TYR A 432 -22.64 -8.73 -0.35
C TYR A 432 -21.45 -8.72 0.60
N THR A 433 -20.83 -9.88 0.74
CA THR A 433 -19.51 -10.06 1.34
C THR A 433 -18.50 -10.19 0.21
N PRO A 434 -17.57 -9.24 0.05
CA PRO A 434 -16.56 -9.29 -1.00
C PRO A 434 -15.35 -10.09 -0.52
N PHE A 435 -14.92 -11.03 -1.35
CA PHE A 435 -13.73 -11.85 -1.15
C PHE A 435 -12.70 -11.57 -2.23
N HIS A 436 -11.42 -11.75 -1.94
CA HIS A 436 -10.38 -11.77 -2.96
C HIS A 436 -10.52 -13.02 -3.83
N ALA A 437 -10.51 -12.86 -5.15
CA ALA A 437 -10.74 -13.96 -6.09
C ALA A 437 -9.69 -15.07 -5.99
N GLU A 438 -8.47 -14.73 -5.58
CA GLU A 438 -7.35 -15.67 -5.39
C GLU A 438 -7.68 -16.82 -4.42
N ALA A 439 -8.57 -16.59 -3.46
CA ALA A 439 -9.05 -17.62 -2.54
C ALA A 439 -9.80 -18.76 -3.25
N PHE A 440 -10.31 -18.52 -4.46
CA PHE A 440 -11.12 -19.46 -5.21
C PHE A 440 -10.48 -19.91 -6.52
N GLY A 441 -9.40 -19.26 -6.98
CA GLY A 441 -8.69 -19.59 -8.22
C GLY A 441 -8.40 -18.36 -9.09
N SER A 442 -8.22 -18.58 -10.39
CA SER A 442 -7.93 -17.52 -11.36
C SER A 442 -9.17 -16.69 -11.68
N ILE A 443 -9.09 -15.37 -11.48
CA ILE A 443 -10.18 -14.45 -11.84
C ILE A 443 -10.51 -14.51 -13.33
N ALA A 444 -9.51 -14.69 -14.19
CA ALA A 444 -9.71 -14.77 -15.63
C ALA A 444 -10.59 -15.98 -16.01
N GLU A 445 -10.37 -17.13 -15.37
CA GLU A 445 -11.17 -18.35 -15.57
C GLU A 445 -12.60 -18.17 -15.04
N MET A 446 -12.76 -17.50 -13.90
CA MET A 446 -14.07 -17.18 -13.34
C MET A 446 -14.85 -16.25 -14.26
N GLU A 447 -14.25 -15.15 -14.72
CA GLU A 447 -14.89 -14.21 -15.64
C GLU A 447 -15.24 -14.87 -16.98
N GLN A 448 -14.38 -15.76 -17.50
CA GLN A 448 -14.65 -16.50 -18.73
C GLN A 448 -15.82 -17.47 -18.57
N SER A 449 -15.95 -18.12 -17.41
CA SER A 449 -17.04 -19.07 -17.12
C SER A 449 -18.39 -18.41 -16.81
N LYS A 450 -18.47 -17.08 -16.69
CA LYS A 450 -19.72 -16.35 -16.47
C LYS A 450 -20.76 -16.64 -17.54
N SER A 451 -21.99 -16.88 -17.08
CA SER A 451 -23.17 -16.89 -17.94
C SER A 451 -23.40 -15.53 -18.60
N LYS A 452 -24.13 -15.50 -19.72
CA LYS A 452 -24.46 -14.27 -20.47
C LYS A 452 -25.07 -13.18 -19.55
N MET A 453 -25.94 -13.58 -18.63
CA MET A 453 -26.62 -12.66 -17.70
C MET A 453 -25.68 -12.03 -16.66
N LEU A 454 -24.64 -12.75 -16.24
CA LEU A 454 -23.64 -12.23 -15.30
C LEU A 454 -22.58 -11.36 -15.97
N ARG A 455 -22.29 -11.60 -17.27
CA ARG A 455 -21.44 -10.72 -18.09
C ARG A 455 -22.05 -9.35 -18.36
N ASP A 456 -23.36 -9.20 -18.10
CA ASP A 456 -24.02 -7.91 -18.18
C ASP A 456 -23.73 -7.03 -16.96
N ILE A 457 -23.19 -7.58 -15.86
CA ILE A 457 -22.70 -6.77 -14.74
C ILE A 457 -21.41 -6.10 -15.18
N VAL A 458 -21.40 -4.77 -15.22
CA VAL A 458 -20.27 -3.97 -15.72
C VAL A 458 -19.52 -3.22 -14.63
N LYS A 459 -20.20 -2.89 -13.54
CA LYS A 459 -19.59 -2.16 -12.43
C LYS A 459 -20.29 -2.53 -11.13
N VAL A 460 -19.49 -2.67 -10.08
CA VAL A 460 -19.96 -2.76 -8.71
C VAL A 460 -19.29 -1.65 -7.91
N SER A 461 -20.07 -0.94 -7.12
CA SER A 461 -19.54 0.08 -6.21
C SER A 461 -20.25 0.01 -4.87
N PRO A 462 -19.60 0.37 -3.75
CA PRO A 462 -20.28 0.54 -2.48
C PRO A 462 -21.49 1.47 -2.64
N TYR A 463 -22.58 1.14 -1.96
CA TYR A 463 -23.77 1.96 -1.92
C TYR A 463 -23.62 2.99 -0.79
N MET A 464 -23.74 4.27 -1.11
CA MET A 464 -23.81 5.37 -0.13
C MET A 464 -25.28 5.78 -0.01
N ASP A 465 -25.84 5.84 1.21
CA ASP A 465 -27.19 6.38 1.42
C ASP A 465 -27.11 7.91 1.28
N ASP A 466 -27.83 8.48 0.31
CA ASP A 466 -28.03 9.94 0.15
C ASP A 466 -28.93 10.54 1.26
N ALA A 467 -28.96 9.92 2.45
CA ALA A 467 -29.77 10.33 3.58
C ALA A 467 -28.85 10.90 4.67
N ASP A 468 -28.31 12.08 4.39
CA ASP A 468 -27.98 13.13 5.37
C ASP A 468 -27.63 14.43 4.60
N SER A 469 -28.54 14.82 3.69
CA SER A 469 -28.52 16.10 2.97
C SER A 469 -29.06 17.25 3.83
#